data_AF-A0A6H0TMH0-F1
#
_entry.id   AF-A0A6H0TMH0-F1
#
_cell.length_a   1.000
_cell.length_b   1.000
_cell.length_c   1.000
_cell.angle_alpha   90.00
_cell.angle_beta   90.00
_cell.angle_gamma   90.00
#
_symmetry.space_group_name_H-M   'P 1'
#
loop_
_entity.id
_entity.type
_entity.pdbx_description
1 polymer ?
#
loop_
_entity_poly.entity_id
_entity_poly.type
_entity_poly.pdbx_seq_one_letter_code
_entity_poly.pdbx_strand_id
1 'polypeptide(L)'
;MKVLKDQLREWKKRSNQTKKKTKKKRKEKLSTRDIQETIQNVIQSGAFGREHTSDVMGALMSLNMTAQFILQSDGLAYFISEPTSDTQLNAMKEWLDRKEWWYEVK
;
A
#
# COMPACT_ATOMS: atom_id res chain seq x y z
N MET A 1 -25.22 -51.61 -8.89
CA MET A 1 -24.91 -50.23 -9.37
C MET A 1 -24.39 -49.33 -8.23
N LYS A 2 -23.15 -49.53 -7.75
CA LYS A 2 -22.51 -48.67 -6.71
C LYS A 2 -21.31 -47.85 -7.24
N VAL A 3 -20.62 -48.38 -8.26
CA VAL A 3 -19.43 -47.79 -8.90
C VAL A 3 -19.61 -46.35 -9.36
N LEU A 4 -20.78 -45.98 -9.92
CA LEU A 4 -21.04 -44.63 -10.41
C LEU A 4 -21.12 -43.57 -9.30
N LYS A 5 -21.59 -43.96 -8.10
CA LYS A 5 -21.68 -43.05 -6.95
C LYS A 5 -20.31 -42.79 -6.35
N ASP A 6 -19.45 -43.81 -6.33
CA ASP A 6 -18.07 -43.71 -5.88
C ASP A 6 -17.22 -42.87 -6.84
N GLN A 7 -17.39 -43.04 -8.16
CA GLN A 7 -16.72 -42.21 -9.16
C GLN A 7 -17.08 -40.72 -9.03
N LEU A 8 -18.35 -40.41 -8.77
CA LEU A 8 -18.81 -39.02 -8.60
C LEU A 8 -18.23 -38.39 -7.32
N ARG A 9 -18.09 -39.17 -6.24
CA ARG A 9 -17.50 -38.71 -4.97
C ARG A 9 -16.02 -38.39 -5.12
N GLU A 10 -15.28 -39.25 -5.82
CA GLU A 10 -13.85 -39.04 -6.10
C GLU A 10 -13.61 -37.83 -7.02
N TRP A 11 -14.48 -37.60 -8.01
CA TRP A 11 -14.39 -36.42 -8.89
C TRP A 11 -14.54 -35.10 -8.13
N LYS A 12 -15.49 -35.04 -7.20
CA LYS A 12 -15.74 -33.85 -6.38
C LYS A 12 -14.59 -33.57 -5.41
N LYS A 13 -13.94 -34.63 -4.90
CA LYS A 13 -12.78 -34.54 -4.01
C LYS A 13 -11.54 -34.00 -4.72
N ARG A 14 -11.27 -34.48 -5.95
CA ARG A 14 -10.19 -33.99 -6.81
C ARG A 14 -10.34 -32.50 -7.16
N SER A 15 -11.55 -32.08 -7.57
CA SER A 15 -11.83 -30.68 -7.93
C SER A 15 -11.62 -29.69 -6.78
N ASN A 16 -12.03 -30.06 -5.56
CA ASN A 16 -11.85 -29.22 -4.38
C ASN A 16 -10.38 -29.14 -3.92
N GLN A 17 -9.60 -30.21 -4.08
CA GLN A 17 -8.17 -30.19 -3.81
C GLN A 17 -7.41 -29.27 -4.78
N THR A 18 -7.75 -29.31 -6.07
CA THR A 18 -7.11 -28.43 -7.07
C THR A 18 -7.41 -26.96 -6.82
N LYS A 19 -8.65 -26.61 -6.43
CA LYS A 19 -9.00 -25.22 -6.07
C LYS A 19 -8.27 -24.73 -4.82
N LYS A 20 -8.12 -25.56 -3.78
CA LYS A 20 -7.35 -25.20 -2.57
C LYS A 20 -5.86 -25.03 -2.85
N LYS A 21 -5.25 -25.91 -3.67
CA LYS A 21 -3.83 -25.79 -4.05
C LYS A 21 -3.55 -24.53 -4.86
N THR A 22 -4.40 -24.18 -5.82
CA THR A 22 -4.21 -22.97 -6.63
C THR A 22 -4.41 -21.69 -5.81
N LYS A 23 -5.35 -21.69 -4.84
CA LYS A 23 -5.57 -20.54 -3.93
C LYS A 23 -4.43 -20.37 -2.91
N LYS A 24 -3.85 -21.47 -2.41
CA LYS A 24 -2.69 -21.45 -1.49
C LYS A 24 -1.42 -21.00 -2.21
N LYS A 25 -1.16 -21.51 -3.42
CA LYS A 25 0.02 -21.16 -4.23
C LYS A 25 -0.01 -19.71 -4.74
N ARG A 26 -1.20 -19.12 -4.91
CA ARG A 26 -1.37 -17.69 -5.26
C ARG A 26 -1.21 -16.76 -4.04
N LYS A 27 -1.48 -17.25 -2.82
CA LYS A 27 -1.18 -16.52 -1.57
C LYS A 27 0.31 -16.54 -1.23
N GLU A 28 1.00 -17.67 -1.46
CA GLU A 28 2.44 -17.79 -1.17
C GLU A 28 3.31 -17.03 -2.19
N LYS A 29 2.86 -16.87 -3.44
CA LYS A 29 3.60 -16.11 -4.48
C LYS A 29 3.38 -14.59 -4.44
N LEU A 30 2.42 -14.09 -3.66
CA LEU A 30 2.23 -12.66 -3.43
C LEU A 30 3.26 -12.18 -2.38
N SER A 31 3.43 -12.98 -1.31
CA SER A 31 4.24 -12.65 -0.13
C SER A 31 5.75 -12.45 -0.32
N THR A 32 6.39 -12.84 -1.43
CA THR A 32 7.85 -12.70 -1.56
C THR A 32 8.29 -11.50 -2.40
N ARG A 33 7.38 -10.89 -3.18
CA ARG A 33 7.64 -9.63 -3.90
C ARG A 33 7.27 -8.42 -3.06
N ASP A 34 6.20 -8.53 -2.29
CA ASP A 34 5.74 -7.46 -1.39
C ASP A 34 6.79 -7.11 -0.32
N ILE A 35 7.62 -8.05 0.13
CA ILE A 35 8.61 -7.82 1.20
C ILE A 35 9.85 -7.03 0.73
N GLN A 36 10.14 -7.00 -0.58
CA GLN A 36 11.20 -6.12 -1.11
C GLN A 36 10.66 -4.74 -1.52
N GLU A 37 9.36 -4.61 -1.78
CA GLU A 37 8.69 -3.30 -1.92
C GLU A 37 8.38 -2.64 -0.57
N THR A 38 8.31 -3.40 0.55
CA THR A 38 8.03 -2.84 1.88
C THR A 38 9.03 -1.83 2.45
N ILE A 39 10.17 -1.58 1.78
CA ILE A 39 11.14 -0.56 2.20
C ILE A 39 10.93 0.77 1.43
N GLN A 40 9.96 0.81 0.50
CA GLN A 40 9.78 1.88 -0.50
C GLN A 40 8.36 2.51 -0.49
N ASN A 41 7.75 2.61 0.70
CA ASN A 41 6.47 3.30 0.90
C ASN A 41 6.65 4.64 1.60
N VAL A 42 7.66 5.39 1.18
CA VAL A 42 7.96 6.72 1.69
C VAL A 42 7.54 7.76 0.64
N ILE A 43 6.84 8.80 1.08
CA ILE A 43 6.53 9.96 0.24
C ILE A 43 7.42 11.10 0.67
N GLN A 44 8.13 11.66 -0.30
CA GLN A 44 8.77 12.95 -0.17
C GLN A 44 7.93 13.98 -0.93
N SER A 45 7.46 15.01 -0.24
CA SER A 45 6.73 16.10 -0.90
C SER A 45 7.68 17.08 -1.59
N GLY A 46 7.14 17.86 -2.51
CA GLY A 46 7.75 19.12 -2.94
C GLY A 46 7.80 20.13 -1.79
N ALA A 47 8.56 21.20 -2.01
CA ALA A 47 8.70 22.30 -1.08
C ALA A 47 7.41 23.15 -1.05
N PHE A 48 6.86 23.37 0.14
CA PHE A 48 5.64 24.15 0.40
C PHE A 48 5.89 25.24 1.44
N GLY A 49 5.08 26.30 1.39
CA GLY A 49 5.16 27.42 2.33
C GLY A 49 4.61 27.10 3.72
N ARG A 50 4.93 27.94 4.71
CA ARG A 50 4.52 27.76 6.12
C ARG A 50 3.00 27.74 6.29
N GLU A 51 2.27 28.46 5.46
CA GLU A 51 0.80 28.52 5.42
C GLU A 51 0.15 27.15 5.21
N HIS A 52 0.86 26.25 4.53
CA HIS A 52 0.38 24.92 4.19
C HIS A 52 0.77 23.85 5.22
N THR A 53 1.65 24.17 6.17
CA THR A 53 2.17 23.19 7.14
C THR A 53 1.06 22.61 8.02
N SER A 54 0.11 23.43 8.47
CA SER A 54 -1.02 22.98 9.29
C SER A 54 -1.93 22.01 8.54
N ASP A 55 -2.18 22.28 7.25
CA ASP A 55 -3.01 21.43 6.38
C ASP A 55 -2.34 20.07 6.12
N VAL A 56 -1.04 20.08 5.84
CA VAL A 56 -0.23 18.85 5.68
C VAL A 56 -0.24 18.02 6.96
N MET A 57 -0.02 18.65 8.12
CA MET A 57 -0.09 17.97 9.41
C MET A 57 -1.46 17.36 9.66
N GLY A 58 -2.54 18.07 9.31
CA GLY A 58 -3.91 17.56 9.40
C GLY A 58 -4.16 16.35 8.51
N ALA A 59 -3.65 16.35 7.27
CA ALA A 59 -3.76 15.23 6.35
C ALA A 59 -2.99 13.99 6.87
N LEU A 60 -1.75 14.18 7.33
CA LEU A 60 -0.93 13.11 7.90
C LEU A 60 -1.59 12.50 9.14
N MET A 61 -2.10 13.32 10.06
CA MET A 61 -2.83 12.83 11.24
C MET A 61 -4.10 12.06 10.87
N SER A 62 -4.84 12.53 9.87
CA SER A 62 -6.07 11.86 9.40
C SER A 62 -5.79 10.46 8.85
N LEU A 63 -4.63 10.29 8.20
CA LEU A 63 -4.17 9.00 7.68
C LEU A 63 -3.38 8.18 8.71
N ASN A 64 -3.21 8.70 9.94
CA ASN A 64 -2.37 8.13 10.99
C ASN A 64 -0.94 7.84 10.50
N MET A 65 -0.38 8.80 9.77
CA MET A 65 0.98 8.78 9.21
C MET A 65 1.89 9.73 9.97
N THR A 66 3.16 9.35 10.07
CA THR A 66 4.24 10.17 10.63
C THR A 66 5.15 10.67 9.51
N ALA A 67 5.63 11.91 9.63
CA ALA A 67 6.57 12.49 8.68
C ALA A 67 7.52 13.45 9.38
N GLN A 68 8.73 13.55 8.84
CA GLN A 68 9.73 14.54 9.23
C GLN A 68 9.59 15.76 8.34
N PHE A 69 9.44 16.94 8.94
CA PHE A 69 9.39 18.22 8.24
C PHE A 69 10.77 18.85 8.26
N ILE A 70 11.31 19.16 7.09
CA ILE A 70 12.62 19.77 6.92
C ILE A 70 12.40 21.17 6.35
N LEU A 71 12.82 22.19 7.10
CA LEU A 71 12.80 23.58 6.65
C LEU A 71 14.08 23.87 5.86
N GLN A 72 13.92 24.32 4.63
CA GLN A 72 15.01 24.76 3.78
C GLN A 72 15.33 26.24 4.03
N SER A 73 16.54 26.65 3.66
CA SER A 73 17.03 28.03 3.87
C SER A 73 16.28 29.09 3.06
N ASP A 74 15.52 28.68 2.05
CA ASP A 74 14.64 29.52 1.23
C ASP A 74 13.28 29.83 1.91
N GLY A 75 13.05 29.29 3.10
CA GLY A 75 11.81 29.48 3.86
C GLY A 75 10.69 28.52 3.49
N LEU A 76 10.93 27.58 2.57
CA LEU A 76 10.02 26.50 2.24
C LEU A 76 10.31 25.27 3.09
N ALA A 77 9.29 24.47 3.36
CA ALA A 77 9.42 23.20 4.05
C ALA A 77 9.00 22.07 3.12
N TYR A 78 9.62 20.92 3.22
CA TYR A 78 9.12 19.68 2.63
C TYR A 78 9.04 18.62 3.71
N PHE A 79 8.23 17.58 3.49
CA PHE A 79 8.17 16.46 4.41
C PHE A 79 8.63 15.16 3.75
N ILE A 80 9.18 14.28 4.58
CA ILE A 80 9.48 12.89 4.24
C ILE A 80 8.68 12.02 5.20
N SER A 81 7.75 11.23 4.68
CA SER A 81 6.98 10.30 5.51
C SER A 81 7.84 9.15 5.99
N GLU A 82 7.49 8.54 7.12
CA GLU A 82 8.00 7.21 7.45
C GLU A 82 7.40 6.17 6.49
N PRO A 83 7.99 4.96 6.34
CA PRO A 83 7.42 3.91 5.50
C PRO A 83 6.04 3.50 6.03
N THR A 84 5.00 3.65 5.19
CA THR A 84 3.60 3.38 5.60
C THR A 84 2.97 2.22 4.81
N SER A 85 1.72 1.87 5.11
CA SER A 85 0.99 0.89 4.31
C SER A 85 0.58 1.47 2.94
N ASP A 86 0.52 0.63 1.89
CA ASP A 86 0.10 1.04 0.54
C ASP A 86 -1.24 1.78 0.50
N THR A 87 -2.17 1.43 1.40
CA THR A 87 -3.47 2.10 1.51
C THR A 87 -3.32 3.54 1.98
N GLN A 88 -2.47 3.77 2.99
CA GLN A 88 -2.17 5.10 3.53
C GLN A 88 -1.39 5.91 2.50
N LEU A 89 -0.40 5.29 1.86
CA LEU A 89 0.38 5.86 0.78
C LEU A 89 -0.52 6.36 -0.35
N ASN A 90 -1.43 5.51 -0.85
CA ASN A 90 -2.32 5.86 -1.94
C ASN A 90 -3.29 6.99 -1.56
N ALA A 91 -3.81 6.97 -0.33
CA ALA A 91 -4.65 8.05 0.17
C ALA A 91 -3.90 9.39 0.25
N MET A 92 -2.62 9.37 0.65
CA MET A 92 -1.79 10.58 0.69
C MET A 92 -1.43 11.07 -0.72
N LYS A 93 -1.16 10.16 -1.67
CA LYS A 93 -0.97 10.52 -3.09
C LYS A 93 -2.19 11.23 -3.65
N GLU A 94 -3.38 10.68 -3.42
CA GLU A 94 -4.63 11.30 -3.89
C GLU A 94 -4.84 12.70 -3.28
N TRP A 95 -4.48 12.90 -2.01
CA TRP A 95 -4.53 14.21 -1.39
C TRP A 95 -3.55 15.20 -2.04
N LEU A 96 -2.32 14.77 -2.33
CA LEU A 96 -1.31 15.58 -3.01
C LEU A 96 -1.71 15.93 -4.45
N ASP A 97 -2.29 14.97 -5.19
CA ASP A 97 -2.80 15.19 -6.54
C ASP A 97 -3.92 16.23 -6.56
N ARG A 98 -4.82 16.23 -5.55
CA ARG A 98 -5.89 17.24 -5.41
C ARG A 98 -5.35 18.65 -5.13
N LYS A 99 -4.17 18.75 -4.53
CA LYS A 99 -3.48 20.02 -4.29
C LYS A 99 -2.61 20.45 -5.48
N GLU A 100 -2.55 19.63 -6.53
CA GLU A 100 -1.63 19.81 -7.67
C GLU A 100 -0.17 19.95 -7.22
N TRP A 101 0.19 19.24 -6.15
CA TRP A 101 1.53 19.30 -5.58
C TRP A 101 2.42 18.20 -6.10
N TRP A 102 3.68 18.56 -6.35
CA TRP A 102 4.69 17.59 -6.75
C TRP A 102 5.11 16.72 -5.56
N TYR A 103 5.30 15.42 -5.80
CA TYR A 103 5.83 14.47 -4.81
C TYR A 103 6.60 13.35 -5.49
N GLU A 104 7.47 12.72 -4.72
CA GLU A 104 8.25 11.55 -5.10
C GLU A 104 7.91 10.40 -4.15
N VAL A 105 7.79 9.19 -4.70
CA VAL A 105 7.55 7.97 -3.94
C VAL A 105 8.83 7.16 -4.00
N LYS A 106 9.39 6.86 -2.83
CA LYS A 106 10.68 6.20 -2.65
C LYS A 106 10.51 4.90 -1.91
#